data_AF-A0A3E0R0W8-F1
#
_entry.id   AF-A0A3E0R0W8-F1
#
_cell.length_a   1.000
_cell.length_b   1.000
_cell.length_c   1.000
_cell.angle_alpha   90.00
_cell.angle_beta   90.00
_cell.angle_gamma   90.00
#
_symmetry.space_group_name_H-M   'P 1'
#
loop_
_entity.id
_entity.type
_entity.pdbx_description
1 polymer ?
#
loop_
_entity_poly.entity_id
_entity_poly.type
_entity_poly.pdbx_seq_one_letter_code
_entity_poly.pdbx_strand_id
1 'polypeptide(L)'
;MAAEISGRTGSAGAASMPPAAAPVAHGQPGAESGQPRGGPGKPAPERQPSRPPLQSEDELEAVKRYVLLGIAVRILDHDIRVVDSSRLKLPRFYESMLRGLQDRALLELAALRRMFRTAGIKVYEERKEPEGLTAAYVCRGYHHHFTMPWSFVRAEAERLLKRYAARD
;
A
#
# COMPACT_ATOMS: atom_id res chain seq x y z
N MET A 1 -12.11 6.79 -58.25
CA MET A 1 -12.19 7.13 -56.83
C MET A 1 -10.73 7.18 -56.34
N ALA A 2 -10.07 8.33 -56.09
CA ALA A 2 -10.52 9.68 -55.67
C ALA A 2 -11.36 9.63 -54.38
N ALA A 3 -11.15 10.39 -53.29
CA ALA A 3 -10.29 11.56 -52.99
C ALA A 3 -9.45 11.31 -51.69
N GLU A 4 -8.46 12.07 -51.18
CA GLU A 4 -8.02 13.50 -51.30
C GLU A 4 -8.82 14.52 -50.43
N ILE A 5 -8.26 15.54 -49.74
CA ILE A 5 -6.86 16.03 -49.55
C ILE A 5 -6.68 16.85 -48.23
N SER A 6 -5.49 16.71 -47.58
CA SER A 6 -4.71 17.79 -46.89
C SER A 6 -5.16 18.42 -45.52
N GLY A 7 -4.22 19.20 -44.92
CA GLY A 7 -4.33 20.01 -43.68
C GLY A 7 -3.67 19.38 -42.44
N ARG A 8 -2.53 19.79 -41.85
CA ARG A 8 -1.63 20.98 -41.88
C ARG A 8 -1.98 22.13 -40.90
N THR A 9 -0.98 22.50 -40.05
CA THR A 9 -1.01 23.54 -38.97
C THR A 9 -1.93 23.19 -37.79
N GLY A 10 -1.69 23.59 -36.53
CA GLY A 10 -0.55 24.25 -35.87
C GLY A 10 -0.50 23.84 -34.37
N SER A 11 0.17 24.51 -33.43
CA SER A 11 1.01 25.73 -33.47
C SER A 11 2.12 25.66 -32.39
N ALA A 12 2.20 26.59 -31.44
CA ALA A 12 3.01 26.55 -30.21
C ALA A 12 2.38 27.44 -29.11
N GLY A 13 2.73 27.21 -27.83
CA GLY A 13 2.23 27.94 -26.65
C GLY A 13 2.13 26.98 -25.45
N ALA A 14 2.85 27.07 -24.32
CA ALA A 14 3.53 28.17 -23.61
C ALA A 14 2.62 29.04 -22.70
N ALA A 15 2.28 28.49 -21.53
CA ALA A 15 1.84 29.20 -20.31
C ALA A 15 2.16 28.31 -19.09
N SER A 16 2.99 28.76 -18.15
CA SER A 16 2.61 29.36 -16.85
C SER A 16 1.79 28.40 -15.96
N MET A 17 2.39 27.67 -15.01
CA MET A 17 2.87 28.08 -13.66
C MET A 17 1.76 28.34 -12.61
N PRO A 18 2.02 28.04 -11.31
CA PRO A 18 1.00 27.97 -10.26
C PRO A 18 0.84 29.26 -9.43
N PRO A 19 -0.23 29.39 -8.62
CA PRO A 19 -0.18 30.16 -7.38
C PRO A 19 0.70 29.40 -6.36
N ALA A 20 1.73 29.95 -5.70
CA ALA A 20 1.84 31.22 -4.96
C ALA A 20 1.04 31.19 -3.62
N ALA A 21 1.53 31.70 -2.49
CA ALA A 21 2.77 32.45 -2.18
C ALA A 21 3.28 32.04 -0.76
N ALA A 22 4.58 32.10 -0.40
CA ALA A 22 5.40 33.27 0.02
C ALA A 22 4.94 33.92 1.34
N PRO A 23 5.79 34.68 2.10
CA PRO A 23 7.19 35.09 1.88
C PRO A 23 8.20 34.23 2.70
N VAL A 24 9.52 34.15 2.44
CA VAL A 24 10.54 35.05 1.84
C VAL A 24 11.11 36.12 2.78
N ALA A 25 12.33 35.88 3.27
CA ALA A 25 13.34 36.89 3.63
C ALA A 25 14.74 36.29 3.40
N HIS A 26 15.75 37.12 3.11
CA HIS A 26 17.14 36.68 2.83
C HIS A 26 18.15 37.52 3.61
N GLY A 27 19.29 36.92 3.97
CA GLY A 27 20.59 37.49 3.61
C GLY A 27 21.32 38.44 4.56
N GLN A 28 21.91 37.89 5.64
CA GLN A 28 23.24 38.28 6.16
C GLN A 28 23.44 39.79 6.55
N PRO A 29 24.67 40.32 6.75
CA PRO A 29 25.22 40.33 8.11
C PRO A 29 25.70 41.71 8.60
N GLY A 30 25.83 41.87 9.92
CA GLY A 30 26.48 43.03 10.54
C GLY A 30 26.75 42.76 12.02
N ALA A 31 27.87 43.27 12.54
CA ALA A 31 28.24 43.15 13.94
C ALA A 31 28.46 44.54 14.53
N GLU A 32 27.83 44.84 15.66
CA GLU A 32 28.37 45.80 16.62
C GLU A 32 27.85 45.56 18.04
N SER A 33 28.38 46.32 19.01
CA SER A 33 28.39 45.99 20.43
C SER A 33 27.19 46.53 21.20
N GLY A 34 26.60 45.74 22.11
CA GLY A 34 25.57 46.24 23.03
C GLY A 34 25.09 45.23 24.07
N GLN A 35 25.58 45.34 25.31
CA GLN A 35 24.92 44.78 26.50
C GLN A 35 24.07 45.89 27.14
N PRO A 36 22.86 45.58 27.67
CA PRO A 36 22.85 45.14 29.08
C PRO A 36 21.80 44.07 29.47
N ARG A 37 22.20 43.28 30.46
CA ARG A 37 21.42 42.58 31.52
C ARG A 37 19.89 42.49 31.36
N GLY A 38 19.40 41.26 31.12
CA GLY A 38 18.02 40.85 31.39
C GLY A 38 17.89 39.31 31.42
N GLY A 39 17.03 38.76 32.28
CA GLY A 39 16.74 37.33 32.39
C GLY A 39 15.81 37.03 33.57
N PRO A 40 15.47 35.75 33.85
CA PRO A 40 15.80 34.54 33.11
C PRO A 40 14.58 33.90 32.41
N GLY A 41 14.80 33.17 31.31
CA GLY A 41 13.77 32.37 30.66
C GLY A 41 14.35 31.10 30.05
N LYS A 42 14.11 29.94 30.68
CA LYS A 42 14.37 28.65 30.01
C LYS A 42 13.37 28.51 28.85
N PRO A 43 13.81 28.26 27.60
CA PRO A 43 12.89 27.81 26.58
C PRO A 43 12.26 26.48 27.04
N ALA A 44 10.95 26.33 26.86
CA ALA A 44 10.27 25.08 27.19
C ALA A 44 10.83 23.96 26.30
N PRO A 45 10.98 22.72 26.82
CA PRO A 45 11.50 21.62 26.02
C PRO A 45 10.57 21.36 24.83
N GLU A 46 11.16 21.46 23.64
CA GLU A 46 10.50 21.21 22.37
C GLU A 46 9.92 19.79 22.39
N ARG A 47 8.59 19.67 22.17
CA ARG A 47 7.88 18.39 22.27
C ARG A 47 8.23 17.52 21.06
N GLN A 48 9.35 16.80 21.18
CA GLN A 48 9.73 15.76 20.23
C GLN A 48 8.52 14.86 19.96
N PRO A 49 8.12 14.64 18.69
CA PRO A 49 6.98 13.80 18.38
C PRO A 49 7.26 12.41 18.92
N SER A 50 6.38 11.92 19.81
CA SER A 50 6.57 10.66 20.51
C SER A 50 6.76 9.52 19.51
N ARG A 51 7.98 8.97 19.45
CA ARG A 51 8.32 7.83 18.59
C ARG A 51 7.23 6.75 18.78
N PRO A 52 6.52 6.34 17.70
CA PRO A 52 5.50 5.31 17.83
C PRO A 52 6.06 4.08 18.54
N PRO A 53 5.31 3.45 19.46
CA PRO A 53 5.76 2.24 20.13
C PRO A 53 6.09 1.19 19.07
N LEU A 54 7.15 0.44 19.31
CA LEU A 54 7.61 -0.59 18.38
C LEU A 54 6.51 -1.65 18.25
N GLN A 55 5.94 -1.73 17.05
CA GLN A 55 5.02 -2.78 16.62
C GLN A 55 5.68 -4.16 16.79
N SER A 56 4.94 -5.18 17.24
CA SER A 56 5.52 -6.54 17.29
C SER A 56 5.74 -7.07 15.89
N GLU A 57 6.78 -7.87 15.70
CA GLU A 57 7.05 -8.52 14.42
C GLU A 57 5.89 -9.45 14.01
N ASP A 58 5.24 -10.11 14.98
CA ASP A 58 4.03 -10.94 14.76
C ASP A 58 2.86 -10.12 14.22
N GLU A 59 2.67 -8.88 14.72
CA GLU A 59 1.61 -7.98 14.27
C GLU A 59 1.87 -7.53 12.83
N LEU A 60 3.14 -7.27 12.49
CA LEU A 60 3.56 -6.91 11.15
C LEU A 60 3.43 -8.08 10.17
N GLU A 61 3.86 -9.29 10.54
CA GLU A 61 3.67 -10.48 9.70
C GLU A 61 2.18 -10.77 9.51
N ALA A 62 1.36 -10.71 10.55
CA ALA A 62 -0.07 -10.97 10.44
C ALA A 62 -0.78 -9.97 9.51
N VAL A 63 -0.42 -8.69 9.52
CA VAL A 63 -0.97 -7.70 8.56
C VAL A 63 -0.46 -7.93 7.14
N LYS A 64 0.84 -8.19 6.93
CA LYS A 64 1.37 -8.60 5.62
C LYS A 64 0.60 -9.82 5.09
N ARG A 65 0.44 -10.84 5.92
CA ARG A 65 -0.22 -12.12 5.61
C ARG A 65 -1.70 -11.94 5.25
N TYR A 66 -2.43 -11.10 5.99
CA TYR A 66 -3.82 -10.74 5.65
C TYR A 66 -3.92 -10.09 4.26
N VAL A 67 -3.08 -9.09 3.99
CA VAL A 67 -3.05 -8.34 2.72
C VAL A 67 -2.66 -9.25 1.54
N LEU A 68 -1.69 -10.16 1.75
CA LEU A 68 -1.29 -11.18 0.79
C LEU A 68 -2.41 -12.19 0.48
N LEU A 69 -3.15 -12.64 1.48
CA LEU A 69 -4.30 -13.53 1.28
C LEU A 69 -5.44 -12.83 0.53
N GLY A 70 -5.69 -11.54 0.80
CA GLY A 70 -6.61 -10.72 0.03
C GLY A 70 -6.22 -10.58 -1.44
N ILE A 71 -4.92 -10.66 -1.76
CA ILE A 71 -4.43 -10.75 -3.15
C ILE A 71 -4.63 -12.16 -3.71
N ALA A 72 -4.26 -13.20 -2.98
CA ALA A 72 -4.34 -14.59 -3.42
C ALA A 72 -5.80 -15.00 -3.76
N VAL A 73 -6.78 -14.63 -2.93
CA VAL A 73 -8.21 -14.86 -3.22
C VAL A 73 -8.63 -14.17 -4.53
N ARG A 74 -8.17 -12.93 -4.77
CA ARG A 74 -8.46 -12.17 -6.00
C ARG A 74 -7.73 -12.69 -7.24
N ILE A 75 -6.65 -13.46 -7.07
CA ILE A 75 -5.97 -14.21 -8.15
C ILE A 75 -6.80 -15.46 -8.47
N LEU A 76 -7.14 -16.27 -7.46
CA LEU A 76 -8.00 -17.45 -7.63
C LEU A 76 -9.36 -17.11 -8.27
N ASP A 77 -9.97 -15.99 -7.89
CA ASP A 77 -11.18 -15.45 -8.54
C ASP A 77 -11.02 -15.27 -10.05
N HIS A 78 -9.86 -14.76 -10.49
CA HIS A 78 -9.54 -14.57 -11.90
C HIS A 78 -9.28 -15.92 -12.59
N ASP A 79 -8.45 -16.77 -11.98
CA ASP A 79 -8.06 -18.06 -12.53
C ASP A 79 -9.27 -19.00 -12.68
N ILE A 80 -10.22 -18.98 -11.74
CA ILE A 80 -11.50 -19.70 -11.83
C ILE A 80 -12.29 -19.25 -13.08
N ARG A 81 -12.40 -17.94 -13.34
CA ARG A 81 -13.08 -17.41 -14.54
C ARG A 81 -12.34 -17.72 -15.84
N VAL A 82 -11.00 -17.77 -15.80
CA VAL A 82 -10.18 -18.18 -16.95
C VAL A 82 -10.36 -19.68 -17.23
N VAL A 83 -10.39 -20.52 -16.20
CA VAL A 83 -10.65 -21.97 -16.33
C VAL A 83 -12.05 -22.24 -16.89
N ASP A 84 -13.08 -21.57 -16.36
CA ASP A 84 -14.47 -21.71 -16.82
C ASP A 84 -14.66 -21.32 -18.30
N SER A 85 -13.99 -20.25 -18.74
CA SER A 85 -13.99 -19.79 -20.14
C SER A 85 -12.99 -20.50 -21.06
N SER A 86 -12.21 -21.46 -20.55
CA SER A 86 -11.16 -22.17 -21.30
C SER A 86 -11.65 -23.43 -22.02
N ARG A 87 -10.90 -23.85 -23.05
CA ARG A 87 -11.09 -25.15 -23.72
C ARG A 87 -10.30 -26.29 -23.06
N LEU A 88 -10.16 -26.27 -21.73
CA LEU A 88 -9.54 -27.38 -20.98
C LEU A 88 -10.39 -28.66 -21.08
N LYS A 89 -9.76 -29.83 -20.94
CA LYS A 89 -10.46 -31.13 -21.01
C LYS A 89 -11.35 -31.42 -19.81
N LEU A 90 -11.06 -30.83 -18.66
CA LEU A 90 -11.72 -31.10 -17.36
C LEU A 90 -11.95 -29.81 -16.55
N PRO A 91 -12.61 -28.76 -17.11
CA PRO A 91 -12.65 -27.44 -16.49
C PRO A 91 -13.24 -27.47 -15.07
N ARG A 92 -14.32 -28.22 -14.86
CA ARG A 92 -14.98 -28.41 -13.56
C ARG A 92 -14.08 -29.04 -12.47
N PHE A 93 -13.09 -29.83 -12.87
CA PHE A 93 -12.12 -30.42 -11.93
C PHE A 93 -11.09 -29.36 -11.48
N TYR A 94 -10.53 -28.61 -12.43
CA TYR A 94 -9.62 -27.49 -12.13
C TYR A 94 -10.34 -26.40 -11.31
N GLU A 95 -11.58 -26.08 -11.67
CA GLU A 95 -12.46 -25.16 -10.92
C GLU A 95 -12.63 -25.63 -9.46
N SER A 96 -12.97 -26.90 -9.23
CA SER A 96 -13.16 -27.46 -7.89
C SER A 96 -11.89 -27.39 -7.04
N MET A 97 -10.71 -27.67 -7.62
CA MET A 97 -9.43 -27.51 -6.93
C MET A 97 -9.14 -26.05 -6.56
N LEU A 98 -9.34 -25.11 -7.50
CA LEU A 98 -9.13 -23.68 -7.25
C LEU A 98 -10.09 -23.14 -6.18
N ARG A 99 -11.35 -23.60 -6.14
CA ARG A 99 -12.31 -23.27 -5.08
C ARG A 99 -11.86 -23.81 -3.72
N GLY A 100 -11.37 -25.05 -3.64
CA GLY A 100 -10.80 -25.60 -2.41
C GLY A 100 -9.59 -24.80 -1.89
N LEU A 101 -8.77 -24.23 -2.76
CA LEU A 101 -7.70 -23.29 -2.35
C LEU A 101 -8.27 -21.93 -1.88
N GLN A 102 -9.35 -21.46 -2.52
CA GLN A 102 -10.01 -20.19 -2.20
C GLN A 102 -10.67 -20.24 -0.82
N ASP A 103 -11.41 -21.31 -0.52
CA ASP A 103 -12.06 -21.53 0.78
C ASP A 103 -11.03 -21.58 1.92
N ARG A 104 -9.89 -22.25 1.71
CA ARG A 104 -8.78 -22.29 2.67
C ARG A 104 -8.19 -20.90 2.94
N ALA A 105 -7.99 -20.08 1.90
CA ALA A 105 -7.53 -18.70 2.05
C ALA A 105 -8.58 -17.81 2.75
N LEU A 106 -9.87 -17.98 2.45
CA LEU A 106 -10.98 -17.25 3.07
C LEU A 106 -11.15 -17.59 4.56
N LEU A 107 -10.99 -18.86 4.93
CA LEU A 107 -10.98 -19.30 6.33
C LEU A 107 -9.83 -18.67 7.12
N GLU A 108 -8.63 -18.57 6.53
CA GLU A 108 -7.49 -17.94 7.19
C GLU A 108 -7.63 -16.41 7.28
N LEU A 109 -8.20 -15.75 6.26
CA LEU A 109 -8.62 -14.34 6.34
C LEU A 109 -9.63 -14.11 7.47
N ALA A 110 -10.59 -15.02 7.65
CA ALA A 110 -11.56 -14.94 8.74
C ALA A 110 -10.91 -15.12 10.12
N ALA A 111 -9.89 -15.97 10.24
CA ALA A 111 -9.09 -16.14 11.45
C ALA A 111 -8.27 -14.88 11.78
N LEU A 112 -7.54 -14.33 10.80
CA LEU A 112 -6.78 -13.08 10.96
C LEU A 112 -7.68 -11.90 11.34
N ARG A 113 -8.87 -11.78 10.73
CA ARG A 113 -9.88 -10.77 11.11
C ARG A 113 -10.40 -10.93 12.53
N ARG A 114 -10.41 -12.15 13.11
CA ARG A 114 -10.74 -12.36 14.53
C ARG A 114 -9.59 -11.89 15.41
N MET A 115 -8.35 -12.32 15.11
CA MET A 115 -7.14 -11.92 15.83
C MET A 115 -6.93 -10.40 15.86
N PHE A 116 -7.12 -9.71 14.73
CA PHE A 116 -7.00 -8.25 14.66
C PHE A 116 -7.93 -7.51 15.62
N ARG A 117 -9.16 -8.01 15.84
CA ARG A 117 -10.08 -7.40 16.82
C ARG A 117 -9.60 -7.54 18.26
N THR A 118 -8.95 -8.65 18.60
CA THR A 118 -8.33 -8.85 19.92
C THR A 118 -7.00 -8.10 20.10
N ALA A 119 -6.25 -7.87 19.01
CA ALA A 119 -4.97 -7.18 19.04
C ALA A 119 -5.07 -5.64 18.91
N GLY A 120 -6.26 -5.09 18.66
CA GLY A 120 -6.43 -3.65 18.39
C GLY A 120 -5.84 -3.22 17.05
N ILE A 121 -5.87 -4.11 16.06
CA ILE A 121 -5.38 -3.88 14.69
C ILE A 121 -6.58 -3.59 13.76
N LYS A 122 -6.44 -2.58 12.90
CA LYS A 122 -7.41 -2.25 11.85
C LYS A 122 -6.70 -1.85 10.56
N VAL A 123 -6.65 -2.77 9.59
CA VAL A 123 -6.37 -2.41 8.20
C VAL A 123 -7.53 -1.57 7.69
N TYR A 124 -7.23 -0.39 7.14
CA TYR A 124 -8.24 0.53 6.62
C TYR A 124 -8.07 0.83 5.13
N GLU A 125 -6.91 0.52 4.55
CA GLU A 125 -6.61 0.81 3.15
C GLU A 125 -5.65 -0.21 2.52
N GLU A 126 -5.98 -0.67 1.31
CA GLU A 126 -5.14 -1.51 0.45
C GLU A 126 -5.09 -0.85 -0.95
N ARG A 127 -3.97 -0.22 -1.31
CA ARG A 127 -3.74 0.37 -2.64
C ARG A 127 -2.88 -0.55 -3.50
N LYS A 128 -3.38 -0.84 -4.71
CA LYS A 128 -2.56 -1.39 -5.79
C LYS A 128 -1.89 -0.22 -6.51
N GLU A 129 -0.58 -0.17 -6.45
CA GLU A 129 0.26 0.84 -7.12
C GLU A 129 1.06 0.14 -8.26
N PRO A 130 1.60 0.87 -9.25
CA PRO A 130 2.32 0.23 -10.37
C PRO A 130 3.52 -0.61 -9.93
N GLU A 131 4.22 -0.18 -8.88
CA GLU A 131 5.44 -0.79 -8.34
C GLU A 131 5.14 -1.94 -7.36
N GLY A 132 3.99 -1.90 -6.68
CA GLY A 132 3.65 -2.87 -5.65
C GLY A 132 2.28 -2.69 -4.99
N LEU A 133 2.18 -3.26 -3.79
CA LEU A 133 0.98 -3.27 -2.97
C LEU A 133 1.23 -2.52 -1.68
N THR A 134 0.59 -1.36 -1.53
CA THR A 134 0.68 -0.52 -0.33
C THR A 134 -0.52 -0.78 0.57
N ALA A 135 -0.28 -0.95 1.86
CA ALA A 135 -1.33 -1.13 2.86
C ALA A 135 -1.13 -0.18 4.04
N ALA A 136 -2.22 0.43 4.50
CA ALA A 136 -2.23 1.31 5.67
C ALA A 136 -3.24 0.82 6.72
N TYR A 137 -2.80 0.86 7.97
CA TYR A 137 -3.46 0.22 9.09
C TYR A 137 -3.14 0.93 10.40
N VAL A 138 -4.03 0.76 11.39
CA VAL A 138 -3.80 1.19 12.77
C VAL A 138 -3.42 -0.03 13.60
N CYS A 139 -2.41 0.09 14.46
CA CYS A 139 -2.12 -0.84 15.55
C CYS A 139 -2.15 -0.07 16.87
N ARG A 140 -3.03 -0.45 17.81
CA ARG A 140 -3.09 0.13 19.18
C ARG A 140 -3.19 1.66 19.21
N GLY A 141 -3.80 2.27 18.19
CA GLY A 141 -3.95 3.73 18.03
C GLY A 141 -2.90 4.42 17.15
N TYR A 142 -1.81 3.74 16.78
CA TYR A 142 -0.76 4.29 15.92
C TYR A 142 -0.96 3.89 14.46
N HIS A 143 -0.73 4.83 13.54
CA HIS A 143 -0.83 4.59 12.11
C HIS A 143 0.47 4.04 11.54
N HIS A 144 0.37 2.92 10.82
CA HIS A 144 1.47 2.25 10.14
C HIS A 144 1.12 2.06 8.67
N HIS A 145 2.14 2.01 7.82
CA HIS A 145 2.00 1.61 6.42
C HIS A 145 3.20 0.75 5.99
N PHE A 146 3.02 -0.05 4.95
CA PHE A 146 4.12 -0.69 4.22
C PHE A 146 3.76 -0.83 2.74
N THR A 147 4.77 -1.03 1.91
CA THR A 147 4.64 -1.37 0.50
C THR A 147 5.40 -2.67 0.21
N MET A 148 4.78 -3.59 -0.53
CA MET A 148 5.38 -4.86 -0.96
C MET A 148 5.51 -4.89 -2.48
N PRO A 149 6.70 -5.01 -3.07
CA PRO A 149 6.88 -5.08 -4.53
C PRO A 149 6.10 -6.24 -5.17
N TRP A 150 5.63 -6.06 -6.40
CA TRP A 150 4.83 -7.11 -7.08
C TRP A 150 5.55 -8.45 -7.24
N SER A 151 6.88 -8.46 -7.33
CA SER A 151 7.70 -9.69 -7.35
C SER A 151 7.54 -10.49 -6.06
N PHE A 152 7.67 -9.84 -4.90
CA PHE A 152 7.47 -10.45 -3.58
C PHE A 152 6.01 -10.92 -3.41
N VAL A 153 5.04 -10.08 -3.75
CA VAL A 153 3.61 -10.39 -3.63
C VAL A 153 3.23 -11.64 -4.44
N ARG A 154 3.75 -11.80 -5.66
CA ARG A 154 3.50 -12.98 -6.49
C ARG A 154 4.15 -14.24 -5.91
N ALA A 155 5.44 -14.18 -5.56
CA ALA A 155 6.16 -15.33 -5.02
C ALA A 155 5.56 -15.83 -3.69
N GLU A 156 5.17 -14.92 -2.81
CA GLU A 156 4.56 -15.28 -1.53
C GLU A 156 3.11 -15.77 -1.69
N ALA A 157 2.32 -15.20 -2.61
CA ALA A 157 1.00 -15.75 -2.96
C ALA A 157 1.12 -17.19 -3.51
N GLU A 158 2.07 -17.46 -4.40
CA GLU A 158 2.33 -18.80 -4.92
C GLU A 158 2.76 -19.77 -3.79
N ARG A 159 3.59 -19.32 -2.85
CA ARG A 159 3.99 -20.10 -1.66
C ARG A 159 2.81 -20.42 -0.74
N LEU A 160 1.87 -19.49 -0.57
CA LEU A 160 0.64 -19.70 0.20
C LEU A 160 -0.27 -20.74 -0.48
N LEU A 161 -0.50 -20.61 -1.79
CA LEU A 161 -1.34 -21.55 -2.54
C LEU A 161 -0.75 -22.97 -2.56
N LYS A 162 0.56 -23.11 -2.75
CA LYS A 162 1.27 -24.40 -2.63
C LYS A 162 1.09 -25.04 -1.25
N ARG A 163 1.11 -24.25 -0.16
CA ARG A 163 0.84 -24.73 1.20
C ARG A 163 -0.59 -25.24 1.39
N TYR A 164 -1.57 -24.63 0.72
CA TYR A 164 -2.96 -25.10 0.78
C TYR A 164 -3.21 -26.33 -0.09
N ALA A 165 -2.52 -26.48 -1.22
CA ALA A 165 -2.59 -27.68 -2.08
C ALA A 165 -1.86 -28.89 -1.49
N ALA A 166 -0.80 -28.68 -0.69
CA ALA A 166 -0.05 -29.75 -0.02
C ALA A 166 -0.68 -30.16 1.35
N ARG A 167 -1.98 -29.93 1.53
CA ARG A 167 -2.72 -30.14 2.78
C ARG A 167 -4.08 -30.80 2.56
N ASP A 168 -4.16 -31.57 1.48
CA ASP A 168 -5.21 -32.52 1.09
C ASP A 168 -4.75 -33.95 1.41
#